data_AF-A0A496S3Z3-F1
#
_entry.id   AF-A0A496S3Z3-F1
#
_cell.length_a   1.000
_cell.length_b   1.000
_cell.length_c   1.000
_cell.angle_alpha   90.00
_cell.angle_beta   90.00
_cell.angle_gamma   90.00
#
_symmetry.space_group_name_H-M   'P 1'
#
loop_
_entity.id
_entity.type
_entity.pdbx_description
1 polymer ?
#
loop_
_entity_poly.entity_id
_entity_poly.type
_entity_poly.pdbx_seq_one_letter_code
_entity_poly.pdbx_strand_id
1 'polypeptide(L)'
;MAAEVYYGNYQFLPAPLITYSIAQEYDEKENLIYRTITYGLNGTLLFPSGDFGVIMQKRQELEDALSRDNEVFKIVYNGDVLVSGCPRVNSLEFTEGVWVDRIDYTAELFIKESGAIGNIETYSETWSYEENEDRRTITVEHNISAKGLNTATSGNNALENARDFVLSKVGYNNAPSFMPAFTEGSGALQPYESFRVENADTYESTYEVTEKFILSSGTYIHVYNASYSVNENGSVNVDIDGEIRGLGRGDAAYQHALEGWANVLPRLPSVASGVYLRYGGTRNLSQSPRSLNLTENKFDGIITYDVSFVDDVNALPSGIISFELVKEIDEPVTLYATHTIVDKPDGPVVQDLGTSTEGYVTIRGRAQKKSDYPLYLLKDFINARIAAAAPTGYGTSYRVVQKTYSIDDSGDIVEFSIRWAFTAPAYNSYLTYL
;
A
#
# COMPACT_ATOMS: atom_id res chain seq x y z
N MET A 1 37.76 26.39 57.93
CA MET A 1 38.05 26.36 56.49
C MET A 1 36.79 26.79 55.76
N ALA A 2 36.90 27.63 54.74
CA ALA A 2 35.74 28.15 54.00
C ALA A 2 35.36 27.19 52.87
N ALA A 3 34.08 27.10 52.54
CA ALA A 3 33.64 26.42 51.33
C ALA A 3 34.00 27.27 50.10
N GLU A 4 34.43 26.61 49.03
CA GLU A 4 34.73 27.23 47.74
C GLU A 4 33.62 26.85 46.76
N VAL A 5 33.12 27.81 46.00
CA VAL A 5 32.06 27.60 45.02
C VAL A 5 32.61 27.98 43.65
N TYR A 6 32.34 27.15 42.64
CA TYR A 6 32.80 27.34 41.28
C TYR A 6 31.66 27.20 40.27
N TYR A 7 31.75 27.94 39.17
CA TYR A 7 30.96 27.75 37.95
C TYR A 7 31.90 27.79 36.74
N GLY A 8 32.12 26.63 36.11
CA GLY A 8 33.19 26.46 35.13
C GLY A 8 34.56 26.78 35.74
N ASN A 9 35.24 27.78 35.16
CA ASN A 9 36.53 28.28 35.66
C ASN A 9 36.40 29.45 36.65
N TYR A 10 35.19 29.99 36.87
CA TYR A 10 34.98 31.13 37.75
C TYR A 10 34.83 30.66 39.20
N GLN A 11 35.59 31.26 40.13
CA GLN A 11 35.48 31.01 41.57
C GLN A 11 34.76 32.18 42.24
N PHE A 12 33.70 31.88 42.99
CA PHE A 12 32.98 32.91 43.72
C PHE A 12 33.76 33.32 44.98
N LEU A 13 34.09 34.61 45.09
CA LEU A 13 34.87 35.17 46.20
C LEU A 13 34.27 36.50 46.70
N PRO A 14 33.69 36.55 47.92
CA PRO A 14 33.42 35.44 48.83
C PRO A 14 32.42 34.42 48.26
N ALA A 15 32.39 33.22 48.84
CA ALA A 15 31.40 32.19 48.50
C ALA A 15 29.98 32.71 48.82
N PRO A 16 29.02 32.60 47.88
CA PRO A 16 27.65 33.06 48.09
C PRO A 16 26.92 32.19 49.11
N LEU A 17 25.86 32.74 49.69
CA LEU A 17 24.85 31.95 50.37
C LEU A 17 24.04 31.17 49.34
N ILE A 18 23.99 29.86 49.49
CA ILE A 18 23.31 28.96 48.54
C ILE A 18 21.98 28.52 49.13
N THR A 19 20.90 28.74 48.38
CA THR A 19 19.61 28.07 48.59
C THR A 19 19.50 26.88 47.63
N TYR A 20 18.83 25.83 48.07
CA TYR A 20 18.66 24.60 47.30
C TYR A 20 17.19 24.19 47.35
N SER A 21 16.59 23.97 46.19
CA SER A 21 15.22 23.45 46.08
C SER A 21 15.13 22.37 45.01
N ILE A 22 14.14 21.52 45.17
CA ILE A 22 13.82 20.44 44.25
C ILE A 22 12.35 20.55 43.90
N ALA A 23 12.05 20.65 42.61
CA ALA A 23 10.70 20.49 42.06
C ALA A 23 10.64 19.21 41.21
N GLN A 24 9.46 18.59 41.15
CA GLN A 24 9.20 17.43 40.31
C GLN A 24 8.06 17.76 39.37
N GLU A 25 8.22 17.41 38.10
CA GLU A 25 7.20 17.62 37.07
C GLU A 25 6.70 16.28 36.56
N TYR A 26 5.38 16.15 36.43
CA TYR A 26 4.69 14.90 36.09
C TYR A 26 3.86 15.10 34.82
N ASP A 27 3.73 14.04 34.02
CA ASP A 27 2.84 14.03 32.85
C ASP A 27 1.37 13.84 33.26
N GLU A 28 0.46 13.86 32.28
CA GLU A 28 -0.98 13.64 32.50
C GLU A 28 -1.32 12.26 33.07
N LYS A 29 -0.36 11.33 33.07
CA LYS A 29 -0.47 9.98 33.59
C LYS A 29 0.29 9.79 34.92
N GLU A 30 0.68 10.89 35.56
CA GLU A 30 1.44 10.93 36.81
C GLU A 30 2.83 10.26 36.74
N ASN A 31 3.42 10.12 35.56
CA ASN A 31 4.82 9.70 35.42
C ASN A 31 5.74 10.89 35.62
N LEU A 32 6.80 10.72 36.41
CA LEU A 32 7.83 11.74 36.59
C LEU A 32 8.53 12.02 35.26
N ILE A 33 8.37 13.22 34.71
CA ILE A 33 9.03 13.67 33.49
C ILE A 33 10.47 14.05 33.80
N TYR A 34 10.66 14.98 34.75
CA TYR A 34 11.98 15.39 35.23
C TYR A 34 11.90 15.96 36.64
N ARG A 35 13.08 16.07 37.25
CA ARG A 35 13.31 16.74 38.53
C ARG A 35 14.12 17.99 38.27
N THR A 36 13.60 19.15 38.66
CA THR A 36 14.35 20.41 38.59
C THR A 36 15.01 20.67 39.94
N ILE A 37 16.32 20.71 39.96
CA ILE A 37 17.13 21.12 41.09
C ILE A 37 17.53 22.57 40.86
N THR A 38 17.14 23.47 41.76
CA THR A 38 17.48 24.90 41.67
C THR A 38 18.46 25.30 42.76
N TYR A 39 19.52 26.00 42.38
CA TYR A 39 20.48 26.65 43.26
C TYR A 39 20.31 28.17 43.17
N GLY A 40 19.85 28.78 44.26
CA GLY A 40 19.85 30.24 44.38
C GLY A 40 21.16 30.71 45.03
N LEU A 41 21.90 31.57 44.35
CA LEU A 41 23.17 32.13 44.80
C LEU A 41 22.95 33.57 45.23
N ASN A 42 23.00 33.83 46.54
CA ASN A 42 22.92 35.17 47.10
C ASN A 42 24.33 35.57 47.56
N GLY A 43 25.00 36.40 46.77
CA GLY A 43 26.38 36.75 47.02
C GLY A 43 26.64 38.23 47.01
N THR A 44 27.88 38.57 47.33
CA THR A 44 28.34 39.94 47.36
C THR A 44 29.72 40.01 46.71
N LEU A 45 29.89 40.85 45.70
CA LEU A 45 31.20 41.21 45.19
C LEU A 45 31.81 42.24 46.13
N LEU A 46 32.98 41.92 46.69
CA LEU A 46 33.72 42.79 47.60
C LEU A 46 35.03 43.27 46.98
N PHE A 47 35.33 44.55 47.20
CA PHE A 47 36.67 45.09 46.93
C PHE A 47 37.10 46.07 48.04
N PRO A 48 38.21 45.81 48.77
CA PRO A 48 38.54 46.60 49.97
C PRO A 48 39.02 48.03 49.71
N SER A 49 39.45 48.36 48.48
CA SER A 49 40.12 49.65 48.20
C SER A 49 39.20 50.74 47.66
N GLY A 50 37.92 50.44 47.45
CA GLY A 50 36.92 51.37 46.91
C GLY A 50 37.15 51.83 45.48
N ASP A 51 37.98 51.10 44.71
CA ASP A 51 38.14 51.35 43.28
C ASP A 51 36.94 50.80 42.49
N PHE A 52 36.12 51.72 41.98
CA PHE A 52 34.97 51.44 41.12
C PHE A 52 35.36 50.62 39.86
N GLY A 53 36.55 50.84 39.29
CA GLY A 53 36.98 50.13 38.09
C GLY A 53 37.12 48.62 38.35
N VAL A 54 37.69 48.25 39.50
CA VAL A 54 37.94 46.85 39.84
C VAL A 54 36.65 46.11 40.21
N ILE A 55 35.73 46.76 40.93
CA ILE A 55 34.45 46.12 41.27
C ILE A 55 33.58 45.90 40.03
N MET A 56 33.64 46.82 39.06
CA MET A 56 32.98 46.64 37.77
C MET A 56 33.61 45.54 36.92
N GLN A 57 34.94 45.41 36.95
CA GLN A 57 35.62 44.27 36.30
C GLN A 57 35.13 42.93 36.88
N LYS A 58 35.07 42.80 38.21
CA LYS A 58 34.54 41.59 38.85
C LYS A 58 33.09 41.30 38.48
N ARG A 59 32.26 42.33 38.35
CA ARG A 59 30.89 42.19 37.86
C ARG A 59 30.86 41.63 36.44
N GLN A 60 31.67 42.18 35.53
CA GLN A 60 31.75 41.70 34.15
C GLN A 60 32.24 40.25 34.09
N GLU A 61 33.25 39.88 34.89
CA GLU A 61 33.74 38.50 34.96
C GLU A 61 32.66 37.52 35.42
N LEU A 62 31.81 37.93 36.37
CA LEU A 62 30.66 37.13 36.80
C LEU A 62 29.58 37.02 35.70
N GLU A 63 29.25 38.13 35.03
CA GLU A 63 28.31 38.15 33.90
C GLU A 63 28.81 37.24 32.76
N ASP A 64 30.09 37.33 32.40
CA ASP A 64 30.71 36.51 31.35
C ASP A 64 30.72 35.02 31.74
N ALA A 65 30.96 34.71 33.02
CA ALA A 65 30.90 33.34 33.53
C ALA A 65 29.49 32.77 33.45
N LEU A 66 28.48 33.53 33.88
CA LEU A 66 27.08 33.12 33.92
C LEU A 66 26.33 33.32 32.59
N SER A 67 26.97 33.88 31.57
CA SER A 67 26.43 33.92 30.20
C SER A 67 26.50 32.55 29.48
N ARG A 68 27.26 31.60 30.04
CA ARG A 68 27.50 30.27 29.47
C ARG A 68 26.71 29.22 30.22
N ASP A 69 25.70 28.65 29.57
CA ASP A 69 24.93 27.52 30.09
C ASP A 69 25.77 26.22 30.18
N ASN A 70 25.38 25.32 31.09
CA ASN A 70 25.91 23.97 31.24
C ASN A 70 27.40 23.89 31.63
N GLU A 71 27.97 24.95 32.20
CA GLU A 71 29.29 24.89 32.83
C GLU A 71 29.24 24.08 34.14
N VAL A 72 30.37 23.49 34.54
CA VAL A 72 30.44 22.67 35.75
C VAL A 72 30.29 23.56 37.00
N PHE A 73 29.14 23.47 37.65
CA PHE A 73 28.93 23.99 38.99
C PHE A 73 29.49 23.00 40.01
N LYS A 74 30.29 23.47 40.97
CA LYS A 74 30.74 22.62 42.08
C LYS A 74 30.96 23.39 43.38
N ILE A 75 30.68 22.71 44.49
CA ILE A 75 30.96 23.18 45.84
C ILE A 75 32.05 22.29 46.43
N VAL A 76 33.16 22.89 46.84
CA VAL A 76 34.33 22.21 47.40
C VAL A 76 34.48 22.58 48.88
N TYR A 77 34.66 21.60 49.73
CA TYR A 77 34.94 21.79 51.15
C TYR A 77 36.10 20.91 51.58
N ASN A 78 37.16 21.50 52.11
CA ASN A 78 38.40 20.81 52.49
C ASN A 78 39.03 19.97 51.35
N GLY A 79 38.87 20.41 50.10
CA GLY A 79 39.39 19.71 48.91
C GLY A 79 38.45 18.64 48.34
N ASP A 80 37.39 18.28 49.06
CA ASP A 80 36.37 17.33 48.59
C ASP A 80 35.23 18.04 47.86
N VAL A 81 34.81 17.49 46.71
CA VAL A 81 33.66 17.99 45.94
C VAL A 81 32.38 17.46 46.58
N LEU A 82 31.60 18.35 47.19
CA LEU A 82 30.34 18.01 47.87
C LEU A 82 29.14 17.97 46.92
N VAL A 83 29.11 18.88 45.95
CA VAL A 83 28.05 19.01 44.95
C VAL A 83 28.73 19.25 43.62
N SER A 84 28.27 18.58 42.56
CA SER A 84 28.68 18.85 41.19
C SER A 84 27.53 18.61 40.23
N GLY A 85 27.41 19.47 39.22
CA GLY A 85 26.46 19.30 38.12
C GLY A 85 26.69 20.36 37.04
N CYS A 86 25.96 20.25 35.93
CA CYS A 86 26.05 21.20 34.82
C CYS A 86 24.75 21.99 34.68
N PRO A 87 24.47 22.98 35.56
CA PRO A 87 23.23 23.72 35.50
C PRO A 87 23.21 24.74 34.35
N ARG A 88 22.00 25.08 33.93
CA ARG A 88 21.71 26.25 33.11
C ARG A 88 21.48 27.47 33.99
N VAL A 89 21.81 28.65 33.47
CA VAL A 89 21.61 29.91 34.19
C VAL A 89 20.19 30.39 33.91
N ASN A 90 19.37 30.49 34.94
CA ASN A 90 18.01 31.06 34.82
C ASN A 90 18.04 32.59 34.90
N SER A 91 18.77 33.13 35.87
CA SER A 91 18.85 34.58 36.07
C SER A 91 20.15 35.01 36.76
N LEU A 92 20.53 36.26 36.54
CA LEU A 92 21.56 36.99 37.28
C LEU A 92 21.09 38.43 37.43
N GLU A 93 20.91 38.86 38.68
CA GLU A 93 20.46 40.19 39.02
C GLU A 93 21.43 40.84 40.01
N PHE A 94 21.67 42.14 39.83
CA PHE A 94 22.48 42.95 40.72
C PHE A 94 21.58 43.91 41.47
N THR A 95 21.75 44.03 42.78
CA THR A 95 20.98 44.99 43.58
C THR A 95 21.41 46.41 43.24
N GLU A 96 20.46 47.28 42.90
CA GLU A 96 20.71 48.70 42.65
C GLU A 96 21.27 49.38 43.92
N GLY A 97 22.31 50.20 43.77
CA GLY A 97 22.93 50.89 44.89
C GLY A 97 24.24 51.60 44.55
N VAL A 98 24.96 52.03 45.60
CA VAL A 98 26.28 52.65 45.46
C VAL A 98 27.35 51.56 45.32
N TRP A 99 27.75 51.28 44.09
CA TRP A 99 28.68 50.21 43.73
C TRP A 99 30.16 50.62 43.85
N VAL A 100 30.59 51.15 44.99
CA VAL A 100 31.99 51.56 45.18
C VAL A 100 32.80 50.45 45.86
N ASP A 101 32.27 49.89 46.95
CA ASP A 101 32.96 48.86 47.75
C ASP A 101 32.28 47.48 47.67
N ARG A 102 31.00 47.47 47.30
CA ARG A 102 30.09 46.33 47.42
C ARG A 102 29.06 46.30 46.31
N ILE A 103 28.85 45.13 45.70
CA ILE A 103 27.70 44.86 44.83
C ILE A 103 27.07 43.54 45.27
N ASP A 104 25.82 43.60 45.74
CA ASP A 104 25.06 42.39 46.03
C ASP A 104 24.44 41.83 44.75
N TYR A 105 24.42 40.51 44.62
CA TYR A 105 23.83 39.83 43.48
C TYR A 105 23.00 38.62 43.91
N THR A 106 22.02 38.31 43.09
CA THR A 106 21.21 37.09 43.17
C THR A 106 21.28 36.40 41.81
N ALA A 107 21.74 35.15 41.78
CA ALA A 107 21.73 34.34 40.58
C ALA A 107 20.96 33.04 40.82
N GLU A 108 20.27 32.54 39.80
CA GLU A 108 19.58 31.27 39.87
C GLU A 108 20.12 30.32 38.82
N LEU A 109 20.56 29.15 39.27
CA LEU A 109 21.02 28.05 38.43
C LEU A 109 20.05 26.89 38.57
N PHE A 110 19.78 26.15 37.50
CA PHE A 110 18.95 24.95 37.59
C PHE A 110 19.50 23.78 36.79
N ILE A 111 19.33 22.57 37.34
CA ILE A 111 19.62 21.28 36.69
C ILE A 111 18.30 20.56 36.50
N LYS A 112 18.01 20.09 35.29
CA LYS A 112 16.92 19.14 35.06
C LYS A 112 17.52 17.74 35.02
N GLU A 113 17.17 16.90 36.00
CA GLU A 113 17.50 15.49 36.00
C GLU A 113 16.37 14.70 35.33
N SER A 114 16.76 13.78 34.46
CA SER A 114 15.87 12.82 33.80
C SER A 114 14.97 12.11 34.82
N GLY A 115 13.66 12.09 34.54
CA GLY A 115 12.68 11.27 35.26
C GLY A 115 12.54 9.87 34.67
N ALA A 116 11.41 9.21 34.93
CA ALA A 116 11.14 7.85 34.46
C ALA A 116 11.00 7.74 32.92
N ILE A 117 10.79 8.87 32.24
CA ILE A 117 10.56 8.95 30.79
C ILE A 117 11.89 9.07 30.00
N GLY A 118 13.04 9.02 30.69
CA GLY A 118 14.37 9.02 30.08
C GLY A 118 14.95 10.44 29.90
N ASN A 119 15.83 10.61 28.92
CA ASN A 119 16.61 11.84 28.71
C ASN A 119 15.83 12.92 27.93
N ILE A 120 14.57 13.17 28.31
CA ILE A 120 13.63 14.03 27.57
C ILE A 120 13.16 15.20 28.43
N GLU A 121 13.15 16.40 27.86
CA GLU A 121 12.71 17.64 28.51
C GLU A 121 11.20 17.81 28.37
N THR A 122 10.67 17.69 27.16
CA THR A 122 9.23 17.72 26.89
C THR A 122 8.91 16.67 25.83
N TYR A 123 7.69 16.12 25.89
CA TYR A 123 7.17 15.25 24.84
C TYR A 123 5.72 15.59 24.56
N SER A 124 5.29 15.40 23.31
CA SER A 124 3.90 15.48 22.89
C SER A 124 3.61 14.30 21.97
N GLU A 125 2.47 13.66 22.19
CA GLU A 125 2.02 12.55 21.36
C GLU A 125 0.51 12.70 21.12
N THR A 126 0.11 12.70 19.87
CA THR A 126 -1.30 12.81 19.47
C THR A 126 -1.64 11.77 18.41
N TRP A 127 -2.87 11.28 18.50
CA TRP A 127 -3.43 10.29 17.60
C TRP A 127 -4.75 10.83 17.06
N SER A 128 -4.95 10.77 15.74
CA SER A 128 -6.21 11.13 15.10
C SER A 128 -6.72 9.97 14.25
N TYR A 129 -8.03 9.98 14.01
CA TYR A 129 -8.77 8.93 13.31
C TYR A 129 -9.81 9.57 12.40
N GLU A 130 -9.91 9.07 11.17
CA GLU A 130 -10.91 9.49 10.20
C GLU A 130 -11.39 8.29 9.37
N GLU A 131 -12.71 8.08 9.29
CA GLU A 131 -13.29 7.08 8.38
C GLU A 131 -13.39 7.68 6.98
N ASN A 132 -12.84 6.98 5.98
CA ASN A 132 -12.84 7.48 4.61
C ASN A 132 -14.21 7.26 3.94
N GLU A 133 -14.51 8.04 2.89
CA GLU A 133 -15.79 7.96 2.17
C GLU A 133 -16.10 6.58 1.57
N ASP A 134 -15.06 5.76 1.33
CA ASP A 134 -15.19 4.40 0.83
C ASP A 134 -15.85 3.43 1.84
N ARG A 135 -15.97 3.85 3.12
CA ARG A 135 -16.47 3.06 4.27
C ARG A 135 -15.78 1.72 4.47
N ARG A 136 -14.57 1.57 3.91
CA ARG A 136 -13.77 0.35 3.93
C ARG A 136 -12.39 0.60 4.51
N THR A 137 -11.94 1.85 4.47
CA THR A 137 -10.66 2.25 4.99
C THR A 137 -10.80 3.35 6.03
N ILE A 138 -9.85 3.33 6.95
CA ILE A 138 -9.73 4.30 8.01
C ILE A 138 -8.34 4.91 7.90
N THR A 139 -8.29 6.22 8.00
CA THR A 139 -7.05 6.97 8.10
C THR A 139 -6.72 7.19 9.56
N VAL A 140 -5.50 6.83 9.97
CA VAL A 140 -4.96 7.15 11.30
C VAL A 140 -3.72 8.02 11.13
N GLU A 141 -3.65 9.10 11.89
CA GLU A 141 -2.47 9.96 11.97
C GLU A 141 -1.86 9.87 13.38
N HIS A 142 -0.55 9.70 13.43
CA HIS A 142 0.25 9.69 14.66
C HIS A 142 1.27 10.83 14.56
N ASN A 143 1.17 11.79 15.47
CA ASN A 143 2.13 12.87 15.59
C ASN A 143 2.83 12.75 16.93
N ILE A 144 4.14 12.61 16.90
CA ILE A 144 4.96 12.54 18.11
C ILE A 144 6.13 13.50 17.99
N SER A 145 6.36 14.27 19.05
CA SER A 145 7.52 15.15 19.16
C SER A 145 8.13 15.06 20.55
N ALA A 146 9.44 15.27 20.62
CA ALA A 146 10.15 15.38 21.89
C ALA A 146 11.28 16.40 21.80
N LYS A 147 11.56 17.06 22.93
CA LYS A 147 12.77 17.86 23.16
C LYS A 147 13.69 17.10 24.08
N GLY A 148 14.94 16.88 23.69
CA GLY A 148 15.86 16.09 24.51
C GLY A 148 16.58 16.90 25.59
N LEU A 149 16.97 16.23 26.67
CA LEU A 149 17.88 16.78 27.68
C LEU A 149 19.32 16.47 27.28
N ASN A 150 20.23 17.42 27.44
CA ASN A 150 21.65 17.14 27.32
C ASN A 150 22.12 16.43 28.58
N THR A 151 22.49 15.16 28.44
CA THR A 151 22.98 14.31 29.54
C THR A 151 24.48 14.01 29.42
N ALA A 152 25.11 14.42 28.33
CA ALA A 152 26.54 14.24 28.14
C ALA A 152 27.35 15.19 29.03
N THR A 153 28.45 14.69 29.60
CA THR A 153 29.43 15.49 30.36
C THR A 153 30.30 16.37 29.46
N SER A 154 30.31 16.10 28.15
CA SER A 154 30.97 16.91 27.12
C SER A 154 30.18 16.83 25.80
N GLY A 155 29.94 17.97 25.16
CA GLY A 155 29.14 18.06 23.93
C GLY A 155 27.64 18.25 24.21
N ASN A 156 26.83 18.13 23.16
CA ASN A 156 25.36 18.18 23.26
C ASN A 156 24.76 16.93 22.62
N ASN A 157 24.20 16.02 23.43
CA ASN A 157 23.49 14.82 22.96
C ASN A 157 21.95 14.96 23.06
N ALA A 158 21.44 16.15 23.30
CA ALA A 158 20.00 16.38 23.47
C ALA A 158 19.20 15.93 22.23
N LEU A 159 19.60 16.32 21.02
CA LEU A 159 18.88 15.90 19.80
C LEU A 159 18.88 14.38 19.61
N GLU A 160 20.00 13.71 19.92
CA GLU A 160 20.09 12.25 19.83
C GLU A 160 19.14 11.57 20.83
N ASN A 161 19.09 12.06 22.07
CA ASN A 161 18.13 11.59 23.07
C ASN A 161 16.68 11.78 22.60
N ALA A 162 16.35 12.95 22.03
CA ALA A 162 15.02 13.24 21.48
C ALA A 162 14.64 12.26 20.36
N ARG A 163 15.56 12.08 19.39
CA ARG A 163 15.38 11.18 18.25
C ARG A 163 15.15 9.75 18.72
N ASP A 164 16.03 9.22 19.57
CA ASP A 164 15.97 7.82 19.98
C ASP A 164 14.69 7.53 20.77
N PHE A 165 14.23 8.49 21.59
CA PHE A 165 12.94 8.39 22.27
C PHE A 165 11.77 8.36 21.30
N VAL A 166 11.70 9.30 20.36
CA VAL A 166 10.61 9.34 19.36
C VAL A 166 10.62 8.07 18.50
N LEU A 167 11.80 7.64 18.04
CA LEU A 167 11.95 6.44 17.23
C LEU A 167 11.59 5.15 17.99
N SER A 168 11.64 5.14 19.33
CA SER A 168 11.19 4.01 20.15
C SER A 168 9.65 3.86 20.21
N LYS A 169 8.91 4.88 19.77
CA LYS A 169 7.44 4.96 19.86
C LYS A 169 6.76 4.85 18.50
N VAL A 170 7.48 5.10 17.42
CA VAL A 170 7.01 4.92 16.03
C VAL A 170 7.19 3.47 15.58
N GLY A 171 6.37 3.03 14.62
CA GLY A 171 6.43 1.67 14.09
C GLY A 171 7.25 1.59 12.80
N TYR A 172 8.24 0.70 12.68
CA TYR A 172 8.94 0.49 11.40
C TYR A 172 8.18 -0.52 10.53
N ASN A 173 7.75 -0.13 9.33
CA ASN A 173 7.00 -0.93 8.32
C ASN A 173 5.56 -1.33 8.69
N ASN A 174 5.20 -1.39 9.97
CA ASN A 174 3.86 -1.66 10.49
C ASN A 174 3.49 -0.59 11.52
N ALA A 175 2.20 -0.48 11.85
CA ALA A 175 1.78 0.31 13.00
C ALA A 175 2.60 -0.03 14.26
N PRO A 176 2.92 0.96 15.11
CA PRO A 176 3.58 0.69 16.37
C PRO A 176 2.76 -0.29 17.21
N SER A 177 3.44 -1.16 17.96
CA SER A 177 2.82 -2.18 18.84
C SER A 177 1.96 -1.61 19.97
N PHE A 178 1.88 -0.28 20.07
CA PHE A 178 1.18 0.48 21.10
C PHE A 178 0.13 1.41 20.51
N MET A 179 -0.40 1.12 19.31
CA MET A 179 -1.56 1.85 18.80
C MET A 179 -2.67 1.86 19.85
N PRO A 180 -3.30 3.01 20.15
CA PRO A 180 -4.39 3.06 21.10
C PRO A 180 -5.50 2.08 20.71
N ALA A 181 -6.14 1.40 21.66
CA ALA A 181 -7.18 0.42 21.35
C ALA A 181 -8.35 0.98 20.50
N PHE A 182 -8.60 2.29 20.54
CA PHE A 182 -9.61 2.94 19.71
C PHE A 182 -9.22 3.03 18.23
N THR A 183 -7.94 2.90 17.89
CA THR A 183 -7.44 2.90 16.52
C THR A 183 -7.27 1.50 15.93
N GLU A 184 -7.39 0.42 16.73
CA GLU A 184 -7.17 -0.96 16.24
C GLU A 184 -8.34 -1.54 15.41
N GLY A 185 -9.48 -0.83 15.32
CA GLY A 185 -10.71 -1.39 14.75
C GLY A 185 -11.12 -2.68 15.48
N SER A 186 -12.11 -3.42 15.00
CA SER A 186 -12.56 -4.67 15.64
C SER A 186 -11.59 -5.86 15.51
N GLY A 187 -10.28 -5.62 15.36
CA GLY A 187 -9.24 -6.63 15.09
C GLY A 187 -9.26 -7.17 13.65
N ALA A 188 -10.18 -6.71 12.81
CA ALA A 188 -10.33 -7.14 11.42
C ALA A 188 -9.57 -6.27 10.40
N LEU A 189 -9.00 -5.14 10.85
CA LEU A 189 -8.30 -4.19 9.99
C LEU A 189 -6.80 -4.26 10.25
N GLN A 190 -6.02 -4.32 9.18
CA GLN A 190 -4.57 -4.29 9.22
C GLN A 190 -4.08 -2.88 8.89
N PRO A 191 -3.10 -2.35 9.62
CA PRO A 191 -2.53 -1.04 9.35
C PRO A 191 -1.49 -1.12 8.24
N TYR A 192 -1.61 -0.24 7.26
CA TYR A 192 -0.63 -0.05 6.20
C TYR A 192 -0.08 1.37 6.27
N GLU A 193 1.23 1.51 6.47
CA GLU A 193 1.87 2.82 6.45
C GLU A 193 1.70 3.45 5.06
N SER A 194 1.19 4.67 5.02
CA SER A 194 0.95 5.44 3.79
C SER A 194 2.00 6.53 3.63
N PHE A 195 2.37 7.19 4.72
CA PHE A 195 3.25 8.34 4.69
C PHE A 195 3.98 8.54 6.04
N ARG A 196 5.21 9.05 5.98
CA ARG A 196 5.98 9.51 7.14
C ARG A 196 6.77 10.77 6.80
N VAL A 197 6.75 11.74 7.71
CA VAL A 197 7.64 12.90 7.72
C VAL A 197 8.40 12.93 9.03
N GLU A 198 9.69 13.22 8.94
CA GLU A 198 10.56 13.39 10.09
C GLU A 198 11.14 14.80 10.03
N ASN A 199 11.09 15.52 11.15
CA ASN A 199 11.60 16.87 11.29
C ASN A 199 12.54 16.94 12.50
N ALA A 200 13.68 17.59 12.34
CA ALA A 200 14.71 17.69 13.36
C ALA A 200 15.21 19.13 13.46
N ASP A 201 15.14 19.71 14.65
CA ASP A 201 15.71 21.02 14.94
C ASP A 201 16.94 20.85 15.84
N THR A 202 18.12 21.12 15.27
CA THR A 202 19.39 21.03 15.99
C THR A 202 19.57 22.12 17.05
N TYR A 203 18.93 23.28 16.87
CA TYR A 203 19.06 24.41 17.79
C TYR A 203 18.17 24.19 19.01
N GLU A 204 16.91 23.82 18.77
CA GLU A 204 15.96 23.51 19.84
C GLU A 204 16.14 22.10 20.41
N SER A 205 16.96 21.26 19.78
CA SER A 205 17.15 19.85 20.16
C SER A 205 15.84 19.06 20.18
N THR A 206 14.96 19.34 19.21
CA THR A 206 13.67 18.68 19.05
C THR A 206 13.69 17.70 17.88
N TYR A 207 12.98 16.60 18.04
CA TYR A 207 12.72 15.62 16.99
C TYR A 207 11.21 15.37 16.91
N GLU A 208 10.67 15.34 15.70
CA GLU A 208 9.25 15.15 15.43
C GLU A 208 9.06 14.14 14.31
N VAL A 209 8.09 13.26 14.46
CA VAL A 209 7.65 12.33 13.43
C VAL A 209 6.14 12.41 13.29
N THR A 210 5.68 12.59 12.05
CA THR A 210 4.29 12.46 11.63
C THR A 210 4.15 11.21 10.78
N GLU A 211 3.33 10.25 11.20
CA GLU A 211 3.02 9.04 10.46
C GLU A 211 1.53 8.99 10.10
N LYS A 212 1.23 8.47 8.91
CA LYS A 212 -0.14 8.23 8.46
C LYS A 212 -0.30 6.78 8.04
N PHE A 213 -1.32 6.13 8.60
CA PHE A 213 -1.67 4.75 8.31
C PHE A 213 -3.05 4.67 7.66
N ILE A 214 -3.22 3.71 6.75
CA ILE A 214 -4.51 3.31 6.21
C ILE A 214 -4.83 1.95 6.79
N LEU A 215 -5.89 1.85 7.59
CA LEU A 215 -6.38 0.58 8.09
C LEU A 215 -7.36 -0.01 7.08
N SER A 216 -7.14 -1.27 6.69
CA SER A 216 -8.01 -1.99 5.75
C SER A 216 -8.06 -3.48 6.06
N SER A 217 -9.17 -4.13 5.71
CA SER A 217 -9.30 -5.59 5.82
C SER A 217 -8.58 -6.35 4.71
N GLY A 218 -8.16 -5.65 3.65
CA GLY A 218 -7.39 -6.21 2.54
C GLY A 218 -6.07 -5.47 2.32
N THR A 219 -5.26 -5.97 1.39
CA THR A 219 -3.97 -5.38 1.01
C THR A 219 -4.09 -4.31 -0.08
N TYR A 220 -5.28 -4.12 -0.66
CA TYR A 220 -5.53 -3.18 -1.74
C TYR A 220 -6.94 -2.58 -1.65
N ILE A 221 -7.11 -1.39 -2.25
CA ILE A 221 -8.39 -0.74 -2.49
C ILE A 221 -8.73 -0.89 -3.97
N HIS A 222 -9.99 -1.24 -4.27
CA HIS A 222 -10.51 -1.30 -5.63
C HIS A 222 -11.76 -0.44 -5.76
N VAL A 223 -11.68 0.56 -6.64
CA VAL A 223 -12.79 1.43 -7.02
C VAL A 223 -12.99 1.32 -8.52
N TYR A 224 -14.24 1.28 -8.96
CA TYR A 224 -14.56 1.25 -10.38
C TYR A 224 -15.84 1.98 -10.68
N ASN A 225 -15.93 2.49 -11.90
CA ASN A 225 -17.14 2.98 -12.52
C ASN A 225 -17.52 2.03 -13.66
N ALA A 226 -18.80 1.79 -13.86
CA ALA A 226 -19.29 0.98 -14.96
C ALA A 226 -20.38 1.75 -15.71
N SER A 227 -20.26 1.77 -17.03
CA SER A 227 -21.18 2.44 -17.92
C SER A 227 -21.84 1.45 -18.88
N TYR A 228 -23.04 1.80 -19.33
CA TYR A 228 -23.84 1.04 -20.27
C TYR A 228 -24.19 1.95 -21.44
N SER A 229 -23.85 1.56 -22.66
CA SER A 229 -24.17 2.32 -23.86
C SER A 229 -24.75 1.42 -24.94
N VAL A 230 -25.68 1.95 -25.73
CA VAL A 230 -26.27 1.25 -26.87
C VAL A 230 -25.82 1.97 -28.13
N ASN A 231 -25.15 1.26 -29.02
CA ASN A 231 -24.70 1.80 -30.30
C ASN A 231 -25.88 1.93 -31.28
N GLU A 232 -25.69 2.70 -32.36
CA GLU A 232 -26.69 2.90 -33.42
C GLU A 232 -27.20 1.59 -34.04
N ASN A 233 -26.37 0.54 -34.02
CA ASN A 233 -26.71 -0.80 -34.53
C ASN A 233 -27.51 -1.66 -33.53
N GLY A 234 -27.85 -1.12 -32.36
CA GLY A 234 -28.55 -1.85 -31.29
C GLY A 234 -27.65 -2.80 -30.48
N SER A 235 -26.35 -2.86 -30.77
CA SER A 235 -25.36 -3.56 -29.95
C SER A 235 -25.05 -2.76 -28.70
N VAL A 236 -25.02 -3.44 -27.56
CA VAL A 236 -24.73 -2.86 -26.27
C VAL A 236 -23.26 -3.00 -25.95
N ASN A 237 -22.64 -1.91 -25.49
CA ASN A 237 -21.34 -1.93 -24.84
C ASN A 237 -21.51 -1.72 -23.33
N VAL A 238 -20.73 -2.46 -22.56
CA VAL A 238 -20.54 -2.22 -21.12
C VAL A 238 -19.07 -1.94 -20.90
N ASP A 239 -18.76 -0.73 -20.47
CA ASP A 239 -17.40 -0.26 -20.23
C ASP A 239 -17.19 -0.14 -18.71
N ILE A 240 -16.05 -0.65 -18.22
CA ILE A 240 -15.70 -0.61 -16.80
C ILE A 240 -14.31 0.03 -16.68
N ASP A 241 -14.28 1.19 -16.04
CA ASP A 241 -13.08 1.92 -15.68
C ASP A 241 -12.79 1.66 -14.20
N GLY A 242 -11.59 1.21 -13.85
CA GLY A 242 -11.23 0.96 -12.46
C GLY A 242 -9.82 1.36 -12.09
N GLU A 243 -9.65 1.63 -10.80
CA GLU A 243 -8.37 1.88 -10.14
C GLU A 243 -8.19 0.85 -9.01
N ILE A 244 -7.05 0.18 -9.01
CA ILE A 244 -6.57 -0.68 -7.93
C ILE A 244 -5.35 -0.01 -7.33
N ARG A 245 -5.43 0.32 -6.04
CA ARG A 245 -4.33 0.90 -5.27
C ARG A 245 -3.90 -0.11 -4.22
N GLY A 246 -2.68 -0.62 -4.33
CA GLY A 246 -2.12 -1.44 -3.27
C GLY A 246 -1.72 -0.59 -2.06
N LEU A 247 -1.88 -1.15 -0.87
CA LEU A 247 -1.60 -0.48 0.39
C LEU A 247 -0.17 -0.79 0.87
N GLY A 248 0.45 0.13 1.61
CA GLY A 248 1.81 -0.01 2.13
C GLY A 248 2.83 0.90 1.43
N ARG A 249 4.12 0.74 1.75
CA ARG A 249 5.22 1.59 1.22
C ARG A 249 6.09 0.87 0.20
N GLY A 250 6.59 1.66 -0.76
CA GLY A 250 7.58 1.23 -1.74
C GLY A 250 7.10 0.05 -2.58
N ASP A 251 7.97 -0.94 -2.77
CA ASP A 251 7.71 -2.09 -3.63
C ASP A 251 6.51 -2.95 -3.16
N ALA A 252 6.17 -2.92 -1.87
CA ALA A 252 5.03 -3.67 -1.33
C ALA A 252 3.69 -3.17 -1.89
N ALA A 253 3.54 -1.86 -2.08
CA ALA A 253 2.31 -1.27 -2.61
C ALA A 253 2.01 -1.82 -4.01
N TYR A 254 3.00 -1.87 -4.90
CA TYR A 254 2.78 -2.41 -6.24
C TYR A 254 2.53 -3.92 -6.25
N GLN A 255 3.19 -4.71 -5.39
CA GLN A 255 2.89 -6.14 -5.25
C GLN A 255 1.44 -6.38 -4.81
N HIS A 256 0.95 -5.63 -3.82
CA HIS A 256 -0.44 -5.72 -3.40
C HIS A 256 -1.43 -5.26 -4.48
N ALA A 257 -1.05 -4.28 -5.31
CA ALA A 257 -1.85 -3.89 -6.46
C ALA A 257 -1.96 -5.02 -7.50
N LEU A 258 -0.87 -5.75 -7.76
CA LEU A 258 -0.87 -6.93 -8.63
C LEU A 258 -1.74 -8.06 -8.08
N GLU A 259 -1.68 -8.32 -6.77
CA GLU A 259 -2.59 -9.26 -6.11
C GLU A 259 -4.05 -8.83 -6.26
N GLY A 260 -4.32 -7.53 -6.10
CA GLY A 260 -5.63 -6.95 -6.34
C GLY A 260 -6.11 -7.17 -7.77
N TRP A 261 -5.24 -6.92 -8.76
CA TRP A 261 -5.56 -7.14 -10.17
C TRP A 261 -5.85 -8.62 -10.47
N ALA A 262 -5.05 -9.54 -9.94
CA ALA A 262 -5.27 -10.98 -10.11
C ALA A 262 -6.64 -11.43 -9.55
N ASN A 263 -7.14 -10.78 -8.49
CA ASN A 263 -8.45 -11.04 -7.91
C ASN A 263 -9.60 -10.32 -8.66
N VAL A 264 -9.35 -9.15 -9.23
CA VAL A 264 -10.36 -8.34 -9.93
C VAL A 264 -10.62 -8.87 -11.34
N LEU A 265 -9.57 -9.18 -12.11
CA LEU A 265 -9.67 -9.62 -13.51
C LEU A 265 -10.69 -10.75 -13.75
N PRO A 266 -10.69 -11.89 -13.01
CA PRO A 266 -11.66 -12.96 -13.25
C PRO A 266 -13.11 -12.59 -12.88
N ARG A 267 -13.32 -11.50 -12.12
CA ARG A 267 -14.65 -11.03 -11.69
C ARG A 267 -15.27 -10.03 -12.65
N LEU A 268 -14.46 -9.38 -13.50
CA LEU A 268 -14.93 -8.35 -14.45
C LEU A 268 -16.09 -8.82 -15.35
N PRO A 269 -16.10 -10.04 -15.93
CA PRO A 269 -17.22 -10.51 -16.74
C PRO A 269 -18.54 -10.61 -15.95
N SER A 270 -18.47 -11.00 -14.67
CA SER A 270 -19.64 -11.06 -13.79
C SER A 270 -20.15 -9.67 -13.44
N VAL A 271 -19.25 -8.69 -13.21
CA VAL A 271 -19.62 -7.29 -12.97
C VAL A 271 -20.29 -6.71 -14.21
N ALA A 272 -19.69 -6.89 -15.39
CA ALA A 272 -20.24 -6.43 -16.65
C ALA A 272 -21.61 -7.04 -16.95
N SER A 273 -21.77 -8.35 -16.73
CA SER A 273 -23.06 -9.04 -16.89
C SER A 273 -24.12 -8.49 -15.91
N GLY A 274 -23.74 -8.17 -14.67
CA GLY A 274 -24.64 -7.57 -13.69
C GLY A 274 -25.12 -6.18 -14.10
N VAL A 275 -24.23 -5.35 -14.66
CA VAL A 275 -24.58 -4.04 -15.22
C VAL A 275 -25.48 -4.21 -16.44
N TYR A 276 -25.10 -5.08 -17.38
CA TYR A 276 -25.88 -5.38 -18.59
C TYR A 276 -27.32 -5.79 -18.27
N LEU A 277 -27.51 -6.73 -17.34
CA LEU A 277 -28.84 -7.18 -16.91
C LEU A 277 -29.62 -6.07 -16.20
N ARG A 278 -28.97 -5.26 -15.35
CA ARG A 278 -29.61 -4.15 -14.64
C ARG A 278 -30.21 -3.11 -15.58
N TYR A 279 -29.56 -2.87 -16.73
CA TYR A 279 -30.02 -1.91 -17.75
C TYR A 279 -30.86 -2.56 -18.86
N GLY A 280 -31.34 -3.80 -18.66
CA GLY A 280 -32.33 -4.42 -19.54
C GLY A 280 -31.75 -5.14 -20.76
N GLY A 281 -30.46 -5.48 -20.73
CA GLY A 281 -29.85 -6.32 -21.74
C GLY A 281 -30.52 -7.69 -21.82
N THR A 282 -30.91 -8.12 -23.02
CA THR A 282 -31.70 -9.35 -23.26
C THR A 282 -30.91 -10.49 -23.89
N ARG A 283 -29.69 -10.23 -24.34
CA ARG A 283 -28.80 -11.21 -24.99
C ARG A 283 -27.73 -11.70 -24.02
N ASN A 284 -26.87 -12.59 -24.49
CA ASN A 284 -25.69 -12.98 -23.72
C ASN A 284 -24.56 -12.00 -23.99
N LEU A 285 -24.11 -11.29 -22.96
CA LEU A 285 -22.89 -10.49 -23.02
C LEU A 285 -21.68 -11.41 -23.22
N SER A 286 -20.73 -11.00 -24.07
CA SER A 286 -19.48 -11.73 -24.24
C SER A 286 -18.77 -11.91 -22.89
N GLN A 287 -18.31 -13.13 -22.61
CA GLN A 287 -17.53 -13.43 -21.41
C GLN A 287 -16.06 -13.01 -21.54
N SER A 288 -15.59 -12.79 -22.77
CA SER A 288 -14.27 -12.24 -23.05
C SER A 288 -14.39 -10.76 -23.37
N PRO A 289 -13.54 -9.90 -22.79
CA PRO A 289 -13.58 -8.48 -23.07
C PRO A 289 -13.25 -8.20 -24.53
N ARG A 290 -13.96 -7.24 -25.12
CA ARG A 290 -13.72 -6.73 -26.47
C ARG A 290 -12.44 -5.90 -26.51
N SER A 291 -12.18 -5.09 -25.49
CA SER A 291 -10.91 -4.40 -25.27
C SER A 291 -10.53 -4.45 -23.80
N LEU A 292 -9.22 -4.46 -23.53
CA LEU A 292 -8.65 -4.33 -22.19
C LEU A 292 -7.41 -3.45 -22.31
N ASN A 293 -7.48 -2.28 -21.69
CA ASN A 293 -6.36 -1.35 -21.56
C ASN A 293 -5.90 -1.37 -20.10
N LEU A 294 -4.60 -1.51 -19.86
CA LEU A 294 -4.01 -1.58 -18.53
C LEU A 294 -2.89 -0.53 -18.45
N THR A 295 -2.92 0.32 -17.43
CA THR A 295 -1.85 1.28 -17.14
C THR A 295 -1.34 1.03 -15.72
N GLU A 296 -0.02 0.92 -15.58
CA GLU A 296 0.62 0.58 -14.32
C GLU A 296 1.53 1.71 -13.88
N ASN A 297 1.38 2.15 -12.62
CA ASN A 297 2.30 3.01 -11.93
C ASN A 297 2.93 2.26 -10.76
N LYS A 298 4.14 1.75 -10.99
CA LYS A 298 4.87 0.94 -10.01
C LYS A 298 5.31 1.72 -8.79
N PHE A 299 5.53 3.03 -8.94
CA PHE A 299 6.01 3.88 -7.86
C PHE A 299 4.90 4.15 -6.85
N ASP A 300 3.69 4.47 -7.33
CA ASP A 300 2.53 4.74 -6.47
C ASP A 300 1.75 3.47 -6.09
N GLY A 301 2.12 2.31 -6.66
CA GLY A 301 1.39 1.06 -6.45
C GLY A 301 -0.04 1.10 -7.00
N ILE A 302 -0.23 1.74 -8.15
CA ILE A 302 -1.54 1.94 -8.78
C ILE A 302 -1.61 1.18 -10.10
N ILE A 303 -2.70 0.45 -10.31
CA ILE A 303 -3.07 -0.16 -11.58
C ILE A 303 -4.43 0.41 -11.99
N THR A 304 -4.48 1.11 -13.12
CA THR A 304 -5.73 1.54 -13.72
C THR A 304 -6.05 0.67 -14.93
N TYR A 305 -7.33 0.38 -15.13
CA TYR A 305 -7.78 -0.42 -16.25
C TYR A 305 -9.07 0.14 -16.85
N ASP A 306 -9.22 -0.07 -18.15
CA ASP A 306 -10.43 0.18 -18.92
C ASP A 306 -10.76 -1.09 -19.71
N VAL A 307 -11.95 -1.64 -19.51
CA VAL A 307 -12.38 -2.87 -20.14
C VAL A 307 -13.76 -2.71 -20.76
N SER A 308 -13.91 -3.13 -22.01
CA SER A 308 -15.20 -3.11 -22.71
C SER A 308 -15.71 -4.51 -22.98
N PHE A 309 -17.02 -4.70 -22.84
CA PHE A 309 -17.74 -5.92 -23.23
C PHE A 309 -18.84 -5.56 -24.20
N VAL A 310 -19.14 -6.46 -25.14
CA VAL A 310 -20.21 -6.26 -26.13
C VAL A 310 -21.13 -7.48 -26.18
N ASP A 311 -22.40 -7.26 -26.48
CA ASP A 311 -23.42 -8.31 -26.61
C ASP A 311 -23.62 -8.83 -28.03
N ASP A 312 -22.73 -8.43 -28.95
CA ASP A 312 -22.74 -8.93 -30.32
C ASP A 312 -22.09 -10.32 -30.39
N VAL A 313 -22.88 -11.31 -30.80
CA VAL A 313 -22.46 -12.71 -31.02
C VAL A 313 -21.37 -12.84 -32.08
N ASN A 314 -21.21 -11.84 -32.94
CA ASN A 314 -20.19 -11.79 -33.99
C ASN A 314 -18.96 -10.96 -33.60
N ALA A 315 -18.94 -10.37 -32.39
CA ALA A 315 -17.78 -9.61 -31.95
C ALA A 315 -16.57 -10.53 -31.78
N LEU A 316 -15.54 -10.27 -32.59
CA LEU A 316 -14.26 -10.96 -32.50
C LEU A 316 -13.46 -10.41 -31.31
N PRO A 317 -12.73 -11.27 -30.56
CA PRO A 317 -11.82 -10.83 -29.51
C PRO A 317 -10.80 -9.79 -30.01
N SER A 318 -10.32 -8.91 -29.12
CA SER A 318 -9.22 -7.99 -29.43
C SER A 318 -8.05 -8.76 -30.04
N GLY A 319 -7.61 -8.32 -31.24
CA GLY A 319 -6.50 -8.93 -31.96
C GLY A 319 -6.90 -9.90 -33.07
N ILE A 320 -8.17 -10.28 -33.19
CA ILE A 320 -8.69 -11.06 -34.33
C ILE A 320 -9.40 -10.12 -35.30
N ILE A 321 -8.93 -10.06 -36.54
CA ILE A 321 -9.45 -9.20 -37.61
C ILE A 321 -10.69 -9.84 -38.26
N SER A 322 -10.63 -11.13 -38.55
CA SER A 322 -11.71 -11.87 -39.19
C SER A 322 -11.72 -13.34 -38.77
N PHE A 323 -12.91 -13.95 -38.77
CA PHE A 323 -13.10 -15.38 -38.54
C PHE A 323 -14.28 -15.88 -39.38
N GLU A 324 -14.03 -16.91 -40.18
CA GLU A 324 -15.02 -17.60 -41.00
C GLU A 324 -15.00 -19.09 -40.65
N LEU A 325 -16.18 -19.69 -40.49
CA LEU A 325 -16.35 -21.12 -40.25
C LEU A 325 -17.53 -21.63 -41.06
N VAL A 326 -17.28 -22.64 -41.88
CA VAL A 326 -18.26 -23.34 -42.70
C VAL A 326 -18.35 -24.79 -42.21
N LYS A 327 -19.57 -25.27 -42.00
CA LYS A 327 -19.88 -26.66 -41.63
C LYS A 327 -20.65 -27.32 -42.75
N GLU A 328 -20.12 -28.41 -43.27
CA GLU A 328 -20.72 -29.23 -44.32
C GLU A 328 -20.99 -30.63 -43.78
N ILE A 329 -22.15 -31.18 -44.12
CA ILE A 329 -22.57 -32.52 -43.71
C ILE A 329 -22.88 -33.31 -44.97
N ASP A 330 -22.24 -34.48 -45.08
CA ASP A 330 -22.45 -35.49 -46.10
C ASP A 330 -23.09 -36.70 -45.41
N GLU A 331 -24.37 -36.94 -45.68
CA GLU A 331 -25.14 -37.94 -44.94
C GLU A 331 -24.81 -39.37 -45.41
N PRO A 332 -24.77 -40.35 -44.49
CA PRO A 332 -24.56 -41.75 -44.84
C PRO A 332 -25.75 -42.28 -45.66
N VAL A 333 -25.46 -43.10 -46.68
CA VAL A 333 -26.47 -43.68 -47.57
C VAL A 333 -26.67 -45.15 -47.22
N THR A 334 -27.92 -45.59 -47.05
CA THR A 334 -28.24 -47.01 -46.81
C THR A 334 -27.89 -47.86 -48.03
N LEU A 335 -27.22 -48.98 -47.80
CA LEU A 335 -26.83 -49.91 -48.85
C LEU A 335 -27.89 -50.99 -49.06
N TYR A 336 -28.28 -51.17 -50.32
CA TYR A 336 -29.21 -52.22 -50.75
C TYR A 336 -28.51 -53.18 -51.71
N ALA A 337 -28.78 -54.47 -51.59
CA ALA A 337 -28.45 -55.47 -52.60
C ALA A 337 -29.65 -55.68 -53.52
N THR A 338 -29.40 -55.76 -54.83
CA THR A 338 -30.45 -56.00 -55.82
C THR A 338 -30.18 -57.33 -56.50
N HIS A 339 -31.09 -58.29 -56.32
CA HIS A 339 -31.03 -59.61 -56.95
C HIS A 339 -32.02 -59.68 -58.11
N THR A 340 -31.51 -59.67 -59.33
CA THR A 340 -32.34 -59.88 -60.52
C THR A 340 -32.69 -61.35 -60.63
N ILE A 341 -33.98 -61.67 -60.62
CA ILE A 341 -34.49 -63.02 -60.90
C ILE A 341 -34.95 -63.01 -62.36
N VAL A 342 -34.28 -63.81 -63.19
CA VAL A 342 -34.61 -63.95 -64.62
C VAL A 342 -36.06 -64.41 -64.76
N ASP A 343 -36.81 -63.79 -65.69
CA ASP A 343 -38.23 -64.04 -65.99
C ASP A 343 -39.25 -63.72 -64.88
N LYS A 344 -38.86 -62.96 -63.84
CA LYS A 344 -39.82 -62.45 -62.84
C LYS A 344 -40.39 -61.08 -63.29
N PRO A 345 -41.71 -60.96 -63.56
CA PRO A 345 -42.32 -59.72 -64.05
C PRO A 345 -42.36 -58.60 -63.00
N ASP A 346 -42.33 -58.93 -61.70
CA ASP A 346 -42.40 -57.95 -60.60
C ASP A 346 -41.08 -57.20 -60.34
N GLY A 347 -40.04 -57.47 -61.14
CA GLY A 347 -38.73 -56.84 -61.01
C GLY A 347 -37.79 -57.52 -59.99
N PRO A 348 -36.61 -56.93 -59.77
CA PRO A 348 -35.58 -57.51 -58.91
C PRO A 348 -35.98 -57.43 -57.42
N VAL A 349 -35.48 -58.39 -56.62
CA VAL A 349 -35.62 -58.35 -55.17
C VAL A 349 -34.60 -57.36 -54.62
N VAL A 350 -35.06 -56.29 -53.96
CA VAL A 350 -34.22 -55.34 -53.23
C VAL A 350 -34.14 -55.79 -51.78
N GLN A 351 -32.96 -56.17 -51.33
CA GLN A 351 -32.66 -56.55 -49.97
C GLN A 351 -31.91 -55.42 -49.27
N ASP A 352 -32.46 -54.93 -48.18
CA ASP A 352 -31.73 -54.04 -47.27
C ASP A 352 -30.58 -54.82 -46.61
N LEU A 353 -29.36 -54.31 -46.73
CA LEU A 353 -28.19 -54.95 -46.12
C LEU A 353 -28.06 -54.65 -44.63
N GLY A 354 -28.88 -53.75 -44.08
CA GLY A 354 -28.76 -53.30 -42.69
C GLY A 354 -27.48 -52.52 -42.42
N THR A 355 -26.83 -52.00 -43.47
CA THR A 355 -25.58 -51.23 -43.38
C THR A 355 -25.71 -49.93 -44.18
N SER A 356 -24.92 -48.93 -43.83
CA SER A 356 -24.83 -47.65 -44.55
C SER A 356 -23.38 -47.34 -44.93
N THR A 357 -23.19 -46.50 -45.94
CA THR A 357 -21.89 -45.87 -46.20
C THR A 357 -21.51 -44.95 -45.04
N GLU A 358 -20.24 -44.59 -44.93
CA GLU A 358 -19.82 -43.58 -43.96
C GLU A 358 -20.31 -42.20 -44.40
N GLY A 359 -20.91 -41.47 -43.47
CA GLY A 359 -21.20 -40.04 -43.59
C GLY A 359 -20.03 -39.22 -43.08
N TYR A 360 -19.96 -37.95 -43.49
CA TYR A 360 -18.89 -37.05 -43.08
C TYR A 360 -19.43 -35.71 -42.60
N VAL A 361 -18.78 -35.16 -41.58
CA VAL A 361 -18.94 -33.75 -41.20
C VAL A 361 -17.62 -33.06 -41.45
N THR A 362 -17.61 -32.03 -42.28
CA THR A 362 -16.41 -31.22 -42.54
C THR A 362 -16.61 -29.84 -41.96
N ILE A 363 -15.72 -29.42 -41.07
CA ILE A 363 -15.62 -28.04 -40.61
C ILE A 363 -14.39 -27.44 -41.26
N ARG A 364 -14.55 -26.33 -41.97
CA ARG A 364 -13.44 -25.59 -42.56
C ARG A 364 -13.59 -24.11 -42.29
N GLY A 365 -12.48 -23.40 -42.24
CA GLY A 365 -12.53 -21.99 -41.92
C GLY A 365 -11.20 -21.29 -42.06
N ARG A 366 -11.27 -19.97 -41.87
CA ARG A 366 -10.15 -19.05 -41.96
C ARG A 366 -10.23 -18.06 -40.83
N ALA A 367 -9.10 -17.77 -40.19
CA ALA A 367 -8.98 -16.75 -39.17
C ALA A 367 -7.78 -15.85 -39.47
N GLN A 368 -7.94 -14.55 -39.22
CA GLN A 368 -6.87 -13.57 -39.40
C GLN A 368 -6.66 -12.80 -38.10
N LYS A 369 -5.40 -12.67 -37.67
CA LYS A 369 -5.01 -11.86 -36.50
C LYS A 369 -4.35 -10.55 -36.91
N LYS A 370 -4.28 -9.59 -35.98
CA LYS A 370 -3.38 -8.44 -36.08
C LYS A 370 -1.92 -8.90 -35.96
N SER A 371 -1.01 -8.15 -36.57
CA SER A 371 0.42 -8.54 -36.66
C SER A 371 1.06 -8.76 -35.28
N ASP A 372 0.68 -7.95 -34.29
CA ASP A 372 1.16 -7.99 -32.90
C ASP A 372 0.49 -9.05 -32.01
N TYR A 373 -0.60 -9.68 -32.47
CA TYR A 373 -1.33 -10.67 -31.69
C TYR A 373 -0.59 -12.03 -31.66
N PRO A 374 -0.43 -12.69 -30.50
CA PRO A 374 0.25 -13.98 -30.43
C PRO A 374 -0.48 -15.11 -31.18
N LEU A 375 0.24 -15.85 -32.02
CA LEU A 375 -0.32 -16.97 -32.81
C LEU A 375 -0.94 -18.09 -31.96
N TYR A 376 -0.42 -18.35 -30.76
CA TYR A 376 -0.96 -19.41 -29.90
C TYR A 376 -2.37 -19.05 -29.38
N LEU A 377 -2.63 -17.78 -29.06
CA LEU A 377 -3.97 -17.34 -28.65
C LEU A 377 -4.98 -17.46 -29.80
N LEU A 378 -4.54 -17.19 -31.04
CA LEU A 378 -5.36 -17.42 -32.22
C LEU A 378 -5.70 -18.91 -32.39
N LYS A 379 -4.72 -19.80 -32.18
CA LYS A 379 -4.94 -21.26 -32.21
C LYS A 379 -5.95 -21.73 -31.17
N ASP A 380 -5.84 -21.22 -29.94
CA ASP A 380 -6.75 -21.56 -28.86
C ASP A 380 -8.17 -21.11 -29.16
N PHE A 381 -8.34 -19.89 -29.69
CA PHE A 381 -9.63 -19.39 -30.17
C PHE A 381 -10.22 -20.29 -31.26
N ILE A 382 -9.44 -20.64 -32.29
CA ILE A 382 -9.88 -21.53 -33.37
C ILE A 382 -10.30 -22.89 -32.81
N ASN A 383 -9.50 -23.50 -31.93
CA ASN A 383 -9.80 -24.79 -31.32
C ASN A 383 -11.10 -24.75 -30.50
N ALA A 384 -11.33 -23.68 -29.74
CA ALA A 384 -12.56 -23.50 -28.98
C ALA A 384 -13.79 -23.40 -29.91
N ARG A 385 -13.68 -22.67 -31.03
CA ARG A 385 -14.77 -22.56 -32.02
C ARG A 385 -15.03 -23.86 -32.76
N ILE A 386 -13.97 -24.59 -33.12
CA ILE A 386 -14.08 -25.94 -33.71
C ILE A 386 -14.76 -26.89 -32.72
N ALA A 387 -14.35 -26.90 -31.45
CA ALA A 387 -14.93 -27.77 -30.42
C ALA A 387 -16.43 -27.48 -30.21
N ALA A 388 -16.82 -26.20 -30.23
CA ALA A 388 -18.23 -25.79 -30.14
C ALA A 388 -19.05 -26.21 -31.37
N ALA A 389 -18.45 -26.24 -32.56
CA ALA A 389 -19.11 -26.61 -33.81
C ALA A 389 -19.05 -28.12 -34.12
N ALA A 390 -18.21 -28.86 -33.39
CA ALA A 390 -18.01 -30.29 -33.54
C ALA A 390 -19.35 -31.04 -33.47
N PRO A 391 -19.54 -32.11 -34.27
CA PRO A 391 -20.79 -32.84 -34.26
C PRO A 391 -21.04 -33.50 -32.90
N THR A 392 -22.24 -33.35 -32.38
CA THR A 392 -22.73 -34.01 -31.16
C THR A 392 -24.02 -34.75 -31.50
N GLY A 393 -24.15 -36.01 -31.07
CA GLY A 393 -25.34 -36.82 -31.33
C GLY A 393 -25.37 -38.08 -30.47
N TYR A 394 -26.53 -38.39 -29.90
CA TYR A 394 -26.74 -39.60 -29.10
C TYR A 394 -26.69 -40.84 -30.00
N GLY A 395 -25.82 -41.81 -29.68
CA GLY A 395 -25.77 -43.11 -30.35
C GLY A 395 -24.93 -43.17 -31.64
N THR A 396 -24.31 -42.07 -32.06
CA THR A 396 -23.43 -42.02 -33.23
C THR A 396 -21.97 -41.88 -32.78
N SER A 397 -21.11 -42.79 -33.23
CA SER A 397 -19.66 -42.64 -33.02
C SER A 397 -19.06 -41.78 -34.13
N TYR A 398 -18.33 -40.74 -33.73
CA TYR A 398 -17.60 -39.87 -34.65
C TYR A 398 -16.11 -40.13 -34.50
N ARG A 399 -15.39 -40.26 -35.62
CA ARG A 399 -13.93 -40.34 -35.62
C ARG A 399 -13.35 -39.26 -36.53
N VAL A 400 -12.28 -38.61 -36.09
CA VAL A 400 -11.55 -37.66 -36.95
C VAL A 400 -10.82 -38.46 -38.03
N VAL A 401 -11.11 -38.18 -39.30
CA VAL A 401 -10.46 -38.84 -40.45
C VAL A 401 -9.45 -37.95 -41.15
N GLN A 402 -9.61 -36.62 -41.04
CA GLN A 402 -8.68 -35.68 -41.64
C GLN A 402 -8.59 -34.42 -40.79
N LYS A 403 -7.37 -33.91 -40.61
CA LYS A 403 -7.11 -32.61 -39.98
C LYS A 403 -6.02 -31.92 -40.78
N THR A 404 -6.34 -30.77 -41.37
CA THR A 404 -5.40 -29.90 -42.06
C THR A 404 -5.36 -28.55 -41.36
N TYR A 405 -4.16 -27.99 -41.31
CA TYR A 405 -3.89 -26.70 -40.70
C TYR A 405 -2.75 -26.07 -41.48
N SER A 406 -3.01 -24.91 -42.10
CA SER A 406 -2.01 -24.13 -42.81
C SER A 406 -1.94 -22.74 -42.22
N ILE A 407 -0.71 -22.21 -42.19
CA ILE A 407 -0.41 -20.85 -41.79
C ILE A 407 0.20 -20.20 -43.03
N ASP A 408 -0.20 -18.98 -43.33
CA ASP A 408 0.43 -18.21 -44.39
C ASP A 408 1.87 -17.80 -44.01
N ASP A 409 2.64 -17.31 -44.98
CA ASP A 409 4.04 -16.93 -44.79
C ASP A 409 4.22 -15.79 -43.76
N SER A 410 3.19 -14.97 -43.55
CA SER A 410 3.20 -13.88 -42.56
C SER A 410 2.96 -14.35 -41.13
N GLY A 411 2.36 -15.53 -40.94
CA GLY A 411 1.94 -16.03 -39.64
C GLY A 411 0.62 -15.43 -39.14
N ASP A 412 -0.03 -14.56 -39.93
CA ASP A 412 -1.23 -13.82 -39.53
C ASP A 412 -2.53 -14.49 -39.95
N ILE A 413 -2.49 -15.36 -40.97
CA ILE A 413 -3.67 -16.07 -41.48
C ILE A 413 -3.52 -17.55 -41.19
N VAL A 414 -4.57 -18.10 -40.60
CA VAL A 414 -4.70 -19.53 -40.35
C VAL A 414 -5.89 -20.07 -41.12
N GLU A 415 -5.65 -21.09 -41.93
CA GLU A 415 -6.70 -21.89 -42.55
C GLU A 415 -6.73 -23.28 -41.91
N PHE A 416 -7.93 -23.79 -41.66
CA PHE A 416 -8.12 -25.07 -41.01
C PHE A 416 -9.23 -25.87 -41.67
N SER A 417 -9.08 -27.20 -41.69
CA SER A 417 -10.16 -28.11 -42.01
C SER A 417 -10.07 -29.37 -41.16
N ILE A 418 -11.19 -29.76 -40.55
CA ILE A 418 -11.32 -31.01 -39.82
C ILE A 418 -12.52 -31.78 -40.36
N ARG A 419 -12.30 -33.03 -40.71
CA ARG A 419 -13.33 -33.95 -41.19
C ARG A 419 -13.51 -35.08 -40.20
N TRP A 420 -14.75 -35.29 -39.77
CA TRP A 420 -15.18 -36.45 -38.99
C TRP A 420 -15.92 -37.41 -39.90
N ALA A 421 -15.67 -38.71 -39.77
CA ALA A 421 -16.52 -39.74 -40.32
C ALA A 421 -17.46 -40.27 -39.22
N PHE A 422 -18.67 -40.63 -39.62
CA PHE A 422 -19.63 -41.28 -38.75
C PHE A 422 -20.44 -42.31 -39.53
N THR A 423 -20.93 -43.32 -38.82
CA THR A 423 -21.90 -44.28 -39.34
C THR A 423 -23.22 -44.01 -38.63
N ALA A 424 -24.29 -43.76 -39.39
CA ALA A 424 -25.61 -43.72 -38.77
C ALA A 424 -25.93 -45.11 -38.21
N PRO A 425 -26.46 -45.21 -36.97
CA PRO A 425 -27.04 -46.46 -36.53
C PRO A 425 -28.13 -46.84 -37.54
N ALA A 426 -28.16 -48.10 -37.96
CA ALA A 426 -29.28 -48.61 -38.75
C ALA A 426 -30.54 -48.30 -37.94
N TYR A 427 -31.31 -47.29 -38.38
CA TYR A 427 -32.57 -46.99 -37.74
C TYR A 427 -33.38 -48.29 -37.81
N ASN A 428 -33.72 -48.85 -36.65
CA ASN A 428 -34.87 -49.75 -36.56
C ASN A 428 -36.07 -48.90 -36.93
N SER A 429 -36.33 -48.78 -38.23
CA SER A 429 -37.63 -48.43 -38.74
C SER A 429 -38.56 -49.51 -38.19
N TYR A 430 -39.21 -49.21 -37.07
CA TYR A 430 -40.49 -49.83 -36.81
C TYR A 430 -41.34 -49.50 -38.03
N LEU A 431 -41.42 -50.48 -38.93
CA LEU A 431 -42.39 -50.54 -39.99
C LEU A 431 -43.76 -50.40 -39.34
N THR A 432 -44.27 -49.19 -39.28
CA THR A 432 -45.71 -48.96 -39.22
C THR A 432 -46.25 -49.41 -40.57
N TYR A 433 -46.50 -50.71 -40.70
CA TYR A 433 -47.27 -51.27 -41.79
C TYR A 433 -48.66 -50.62 -41.78
N LEU A 434 -49.03 -50.02 -42.91
CA LEU A 434 -50.41 -50.03 -43.39
C LEU A 434 -50.63 -51.34 -44.15
#